data_AF-A0A2L1UYL6-F1
#
_entry.id   AF-A0A2L1UYL6-F1
#
_cell.length_a   1.000
_cell.length_b   1.000
_cell.length_c   1.000
_cell.angle_alpha   90.00
_cell.angle_beta   90.00
_cell.angle_gamma   90.00
#
_symmetry.space_group_name_H-M   'P 1'
#
loop_
_entity.id
_entity.type
_entity.pdbx_description
1 polymer ?
#
loop_
_entity_poly.entity_id
_entity_poly.type
_entity_poly.pdbx_seq_one_letter_code
_entity_poly.pdbx_strand_id
1 'polypeptide(L)' 'MDIPNPVFEEACRLIGECCVMLAQNGEEISRNRIALRLERVQESAITITGRPNDALCQAIDRLKGL' A
#
# COMPACT_ATOMS: atom_id res chain seq x y z
N MET A 1 -23.10 10.23 7.75
CA MET A 1 -22.44 9.47 6.67
C MET A 1 -21.04 10.02 6.57
N ASP A 2 -20.03 9.22 6.90
CA ASP A 2 -18.65 9.58 6.62
C ASP A 2 -18.49 9.75 5.12
N ILE A 3 -17.89 10.85 4.69
CA ILE A 3 -17.57 11.08 3.28
C ILE A 3 -16.50 10.03 2.93
N PRO A 4 -16.74 9.17 1.92
CA PRO A 4 -15.74 8.18 1.51
C PRO A 4 -14.46 8.91 1.13
N ASN A 5 -13.37 8.57 1.81
CA ASN A 5 -12.05 9.09 1.48
C ASN A 5 -11.47 8.16 0.41
N PRO A 6 -11.45 8.55 -0.87
CA PRO A 6 -11.01 7.68 -1.96
C PRO A 6 -9.54 7.26 -1.81
N VAL A 7 -8.71 8.09 -1.17
CA VAL A 7 -7.30 7.76 -0.88
C VAL A 7 -7.22 6.63 0.13
N PHE A 8 -8.08 6.65 1.15
CA PHE A 8 -8.14 5.61 2.17
C PHE A 8 -8.66 4.29 1.61
N GLU A 9 -9.71 4.33 0.79
CA GLU A 9 -10.24 3.13 0.11
C GLU A 9 -9.20 2.49 -0.80
N GLU A 10 -8.47 3.31 -1.56
CA GLU A 10 -7.38 2.83 -2.41
C GLU A 10 -6.22 2.27 -1.59
N ALA A 11 -5.85 2.93 -0.48
CA ALA A 11 -4.84 2.41 0.44
C ALA A 11 -5.22 1.03 1.01
N CYS A 12 -6.48 0.86 1.44
CA CYS A 12 -7.01 -0.43 1.88
C CYS A 12 -6.99 -1.48 0.77
N ARG A 13 -7.35 -1.10 -0.46
CA ARG A 13 -7.31 -1.98 -1.63
C ARG A 13 -5.88 -2.46 -1.92
N LEU A 14 -4.91 -1.56 -1.95
CA LEU A 14 -3.49 -1.87 -2.19
C LEU A 14 -2.93 -2.84 -1.15
N ILE A 15 -3.27 -2.65 0.12
CA ILE A 15 -2.91 -3.58 1.20
C ILE A 15 -3.56 -4.95 0.96
N GLY A 16 -4.85 -4.98 0.62
CA GLY A 16 -5.61 -6.20 0.34
C GLY A 16 -5.00 -7.02 -0.80
N GLU A 17 -4.69 -6.37 -1.93
CA GLU A 17 -4.06 -7.01 -3.09
C GLU A 17 -2.70 -7.63 -2.74
N CYS A 18 -1.88 -6.95 -1.92
CA CYS A 18 -0.63 -7.51 -1.43
C CYS A 18 -0.86 -8.75 -0.57
N CYS A 19 -1.86 -8.74 0.32
CA CYS A 19 -2.22 -9.91 1.13
C CYS A 19 -2.65 -11.09 0.25
N VAL A 20 -3.50 -10.84 -0.76
CA VAL A 20 -3.96 -11.88 -1.69
C VAL A 20 -2.79 -12.51 -2.43
N MET A 21 -1.91 -11.69 -3.01
CA MET A 21 -0.74 -12.18 -3.74
C MET A 21 0.19 -12.99 -2.83
N LEU A 22 0.47 -12.52 -1.61
CA LEU A 22 1.31 -13.27 -0.66
C LEU A 22 0.68 -14.62 -0.28
N ALA A 23 -0.63 -14.63 -0.01
CA ALA A 23 -1.37 -15.85 0.31
C ALA A 23 -1.33 -16.87 -0.84
N GLN A 24 -1.52 -16.41 -2.07
CA GLN A 24 -1.46 -17.25 -3.28
C GLN A 24 -0.08 -17.89 -3.48
N ASN A 25 0.99 -17.20 -3.08
CA ASN A 25 2.36 -17.70 -3.16
C ASN A 25 2.78 -18.56 -1.94
N GLY A 26 1.89 -18.77 -0.96
CA GLY A 26 2.24 -19.43 0.30
C GLY A 26 3.25 -18.64 1.14
N GLU A 27 3.37 -17.33 0.89
CA GLU A 27 4.26 -16.44 1.62
C GLU A 27 3.60 -15.98 2.93
N GLU A 28 4.41 -15.84 3.99
CA GLU A 28 3.95 -15.21 5.23
C GLU A 28 3.46 -13.78 4.98
N ILE A 29 2.26 -13.49 5.45
CA ILE A 29 1.65 -12.16 5.45
C ILE A 29 2.10 -11.42 6.72
N SER A 30 2.97 -10.42 6.54
CA SER A 30 3.38 -9.53 7.63
C SER A 30 3.33 -8.07 7.18
N ARG A 31 3.02 -7.16 8.13
CA ARG A 31 2.89 -5.72 7.85
C ARG A 31 4.16 -5.14 7.22
N ASN A 32 5.33 -5.55 7.73
CA ASN A 32 6.62 -5.10 7.22
C ASN A 32 6.87 -5.54 5.77
N ARG A 33 6.48 -6.77 5.42
CA ARG A 33 6.65 -7.30 4.06
C ARG A 33 5.74 -6.58 3.07
N ILE A 34 4.51 -6.29 3.46
CA ILE A 34 3.59 -5.51 2.64
C ILE A 34 4.12 -4.08 2.47
N ALA A 35 4.55 -3.43 3.57
CA ALA A 35 5.09 -2.07 3.53
C ALA A 35 6.29 -1.98 2.58
N LEU A 36 7.25 -2.91 2.67
CA LEU A 36 8.42 -2.95 1.79
C LEU A 36 8.05 -3.10 0.31
N ARG A 37 7.02 -3.89 -0.01
CA ARG A 37 6.54 -4.02 -1.40
C ARG A 37 5.92 -2.72 -1.88
N LEU A 38 5.08 -2.08 -1.06
CA LEU A 38 4.43 -0.81 -1.40
C LEU A 38 5.44 0.35 -1.52
N GLU A 39 6.51 0.37 -0.72
CA GLU A 39 7.62 1.34 -0.85
C GLU A 39 8.29 1.27 -2.22
N ARG A 40 8.55 0.05 -2.73
CA ARG A 40 9.13 -0.13 -4.08
C ARG A 40 8.19 0.36 -5.18
N VAL A 41 6.88 0.16 -4.99
CA VAL A 41 5.87 0.69 -5.91
C VAL A 41 5.84 2.22 -5.84
N GLN A 42 5.98 2.79 -4.65
CA GLN A 42 6.03 4.23 -4.44
C GLN A 42 7.26 4.87 -5.11
N GLU A 43 8.44 4.25 -4.98
CA GLU A 43 9.66 4.68 -5.68
C GLU A 43 9.46 4.69 -7.21
N SER A 44 8.80 3.64 -7.73
CA SER A 44 8.45 3.54 -9.15
C SER A 44 7.45 4.63 -9.56
N ALA A 45 6.43 4.88 -8.74
CA ALA A 45 5.44 5.94 -8.99
C ALA A 45 6.08 7.33 -9.01
N ILE A 46 7.01 7.62 -8.11
CA ILE A 46 7.78 8.88 -8.09
C ILE A 46 8.64 8.99 -9.35
N THR A 47 9.32 7.91 -9.75
CA THR A 47 10.16 7.90 -10.95
C THR A 47 9.35 8.19 -12.21
N ILE A 48 8.12 7.68 -12.29
CA ILE A 48 7.25 7.83 -13.47
C ILE A 48 6.50 9.17 -13.47
N THR A 49 5.99 9.59 -12.32
CA THR A 49 5.04 10.72 -12.23
C THR A 49 5.66 12.00 -11.64
N GLY A 50 6.88 11.90 -11.11
CA GLY A 50 7.59 13.00 -10.44
C GLY A 50 7.06 13.33 -9.03
N ARG A 51 6.07 12.60 -8.53
CA ARG A 51 5.47 12.85 -7.21
C ARG A 51 5.07 11.56 -6.49
N PRO A 52 4.99 11.61 -5.14
CA PRO A 52 4.37 10.57 -4.33
C PRO A 52 2.95 10.22 -4.78
N ASN A 53 2.55 8.96 -4.64
CA ASN A 53 1.14 8.57 -4.67
C ASN A 53 0.57 8.59 -3.25
N ASP A 54 -0.49 9.36 -3.05
CA ASP A 54 -1.07 9.58 -1.72
C ASP A 54 -1.64 8.30 -1.08
N ALA A 55 -2.22 7.40 -1.88
CA ALA A 55 -2.76 6.14 -1.38
C ALA A 55 -1.65 5.16 -0.97
N LEU A 56 -0.54 5.14 -1.71
CA LEU A 56 0.65 4.38 -1.31
C LEU A 56 1.27 4.94 -0.02
N CYS A 57 1.40 6.27 0.10
CA CYS A 57 1.86 6.90 1.34
C CYS A 57 0.97 6.48 2.52
N GLN A 58 -0.34 6.67 2.40
CA GLN A 58 -1.27 6.33 3.48
C GLN A 58 -1.26 4.84 3.84
N ALA A 59 -1.12 3.94 2.84
CA ALA A 59 -1.00 2.51 3.09
C ALA A 59 0.29 2.17 3.86
N ILE A 60 1.43 2.74 3.45
CA ILE A 60 2.74 2.51 4.08
C ILE A 60 2.72 3.03 5.53
N ASP A 61 2.24 4.25 5.75
CA ASP A 61 2.16 4.85 7.09
C ASP A 61 1.31 3.99 8.02
N ARG A 62 0.15 3.55 7.53
CA ARG A 62 -0.74 2.67 8.28
C ARG A 62 -0.11 1.33 8.63
N LEU A 63 0.74 0.76 7.77
CA LEU A 63 1.44 -0.50 8.02
C LEU A 63 2.61 -0.34 8.99
N LYS A 64 3.31 0.79 8.93
CA LYS A 64 4.40 1.13 9.84
C LYS A 64 3.93 1.63 11.21
N GLY A 65 2.68 2.07 11.31
CA GLY A 65 2.14 2.66 12.53
C GLY A 65 2.62 4.10 12.75
N LEU A 66 2.82 4.85 11.66
CA LEU A 66 3.19 6.26 11.64
C LEU A 66 1.95 7.17 11.54
#